data_AF-D4CXW6-F1
#
_entry.id   AF-D4CXW6-F1
#
_cell.length_a   1.000
_cell.length_b   1.000
_cell.length_c   1.000
_cell.angle_alpha   90.00
_cell.angle_beta   90.00
_cell.angle_gamma   90.00
#
_symmetry.space_group_name_H-M   'P 1'
#
loop_
_entity.id
_entity.type
_entity.pdbx_description
1 polymer ?
#
loop_
_entity_poly.entity_id
_entity_poly.type
_entity_poly.pdbx_seq_one_letter_code
_entity_poly.pdbx_strand_id
1 'polypeptide(L)'
;MRDDLDNIEENLSNQNDDEPSTSSFLKIGSIKSLDSSNIKIDFDSSKEPEKDIPLKIEKPKEFNTKKHTDIPRPKEKKSKSNSILAIIILILIFVILILVYFIYINFSNENNNSVTNNTVTQEVIKEKPIKKEAIKPVVKNETKEQYSSGYENKFGRVVNDKYVGGSLIQFIKNANSEGEYEYLKNQFYQLLDTMYVTEDKITYYYLTDIISNLANKADTNILVQEDFTVKGKKLYYTVSFPKDYTANTPSWVKFEIFEREFKDGLALRTAHVSCAINGVEYKDWDAVYAIFE
;
A
#
# COMPACT_ATOMS: atom_id res chain seq x y z
N MET A 1 -28.04 -54.28 -25.53
CA MET A 1 -27.91 -54.79 -24.16
C MET A 1 -28.08 -53.58 -23.28
N ARG A 2 -29.27 -53.35 -22.70
CA ARG A 2 -29.72 -53.89 -21.40
C ARG A 2 -28.67 -53.68 -20.31
N ASP A 3 -28.96 -53.21 -19.11
CA ASP A 3 -30.04 -52.51 -18.39
C ASP A 3 -29.38 -52.28 -17.01
N ASP A 4 -29.74 -51.21 -16.33
CA ASP A 4 -29.90 -51.07 -14.87
C ASP A 4 -28.85 -51.66 -13.92
N LEU A 5 -28.34 -50.80 -13.02
CA LEU A 5 -28.47 -51.04 -11.58
C LEU A 5 -28.21 -49.75 -10.79
N ASP A 6 -29.27 -49.37 -10.09
CA ASP A 6 -29.44 -48.29 -9.13
C ASP A 6 -28.52 -48.39 -7.90
N ASN A 7 -28.61 -47.33 -7.09
CA ASN A 7 -28.50 -47.33 -5.63
C ASN A 7 -27.11 -47.53 -5.03
N ILE A 8 -26.48 -46.43 -4.60
CA ILE A 8 -26.08 -46.24 -3.19
C ILE A 8 -26.20 -44.74 -2.85
N GLU A 9 -27.40 -44.31 -2.45
CA GLU A 9 -27.54 -43.25 -1.47
C GLU A 9 -27.83 -43.93 -0.12
N GLU A 10 -27.30 -43.35 0.96
CA GLU A 10 -27.63 -43.63 2.36
C GLU A 10 -26.95 -44.84 3.06
N ASN A 11 -25.82 -44.58 3.73
CA ASN A 11 -25.84 -44.71 5.19
C ASN A 11 -24.77 -43.89 5.92
N LEU A 12 -25.33 -43.05 6.78
CA LEU A 12 -24.79 -42.26 7.87
C LEU A 12 -23.96 -43.11 8.86
N SER A 13 -22.76 -42.64 9.22
CA SER A 13 -22.32 -42.76 10.62
C SER A 13 -21.44 -41.58 11.03
N ASN A 14 -22.05 -40.71 11.83
CA ASN A 14 -21.45 -39.84 12.82
C ASN A 14 -20.03 -40.27 13.28
N GLN A 15 -19.05 -39.40 13.08
CA GLN A 15 -17.96 -39.22 14.04
C GLN A 15 -17.83 -37.73 14.34
N ASN A 16 -18.56 -37.33 15.37
CA ASN A 16 -18.24 -36.16 16.18
C ASN A 16 -17.02 -36.55 17.02
N ASP A 17 -15.83 -36.13 16.61
CA ASP A 17 -14.66 -36.15 17.48
C ASP A 17 -14.45 -34.72 18.02
N ASP A 18 -15.31 -34.35 18.96
CA ASP A 18 -15.04 -33.31 19.94
C ASP A 18 -14.16 -33.91 21.04
N GLU A 19 -12.86 -33.59 21.06
CA GLU A 19 -12.09 -33.64 22.29
C GLU A 19 -11.50 -32.25 22.62
N PRO A 20 -11.90 -31.64 23.75
CA PRO A 20 -11.54 -30.26 24.09
C PRO A 20 -10.15 -30.20 24.76
N SER A 21 -9.19 -29.60 24.06
CA SER A 21 -7.94 -29.17 24.68
C SER A 21 -8.18 -27.89 25.49
N THR A 22 -8.17 -28.04 26.81
CA THR A 22 -8.33 -26.99 27.82
C THR A 22 -7.13 -26.03 27.85
N SER A 23 -7.36 -24.72 27.69
CA SER A 23 -6.81 -23.67 28.56
C SER A 23 -7.35 -22.28 28.24
N SER A 24 -8.04 -21.70 29.23
CA SER A 24 -8.27 -20.26 29.47
C SER A 24 -8.85 -19.40 28.34
N PHE A 25 -10.11 -19.64 27.99
CA PHE A 25 -10.97 -18.59 27.41
C PHE A 25 -12.17 -18.34 28.33
N LEU A 26 -12.37 -17.06 28.69
CA LEU A 26 -13.51 -16.58 29.46
C LEU A 26 -14.81 -16.96 28.73
N LYS A 27 -15.62 -17.78 29.38
CA LYS A 27 -16.93 -18.21 28.90
C LYS A 27 -17.94 -17.08 29.11
N ILE A 28 -18.22 -16.28 28.09
CA ILE A 28 -19.31 -15.31 28.12
C ILE A 28 -20.61 -16.04 27.77
N GLY A 29 -21.56 -16.11 28.71
CA GLY A 29 -22.89 -16.66 28.48
C GLY A 29 -23.70 -15.80 27.52
N SER A 30 -24.58 -16.43 26.74
CA SER A 30 -25.46 -15.73 25.79
C SER A 30 -26.45 -14.83 26.53
N ILE A 31 -26.48 -13.54 26.17
CA ILE A 31 -27.33 -12.52 26.79
C ILE A 31 -28.73 -12.59 26.16
N LYS A 32 -29.72 -13.05 26.94
CA LYS A 32 -31.14 -12.86 26.62
C LYS A 32 -31.64 -11.57 27.27
N SER A 33 -32.30 -10.76 26.45
CA SER A 33 -33.07 -9.53 26.73
C SER A 33 -32.33 -8.31 27.30
N LEU A 34 -32.54 -7.18 26.61
CA LEU A 34 -32.22 -5.83 27.02
C LEU A 34 -33.06 -5.43 28.24
N ASP A 35 -32.40 -5.20 29.37
CA ASP A 35 -32.85 -4.22 30.35
C ASP A 35 -31.60 -3.56 30.96
N SER A 36 -31.46 -2.26 30.74
CA SER A 36 -30.27 -1.49 31.14
C SER A 36 -30.45 -0.98 32.56
N SER A 37 -30.12 -1.80 33.56
CA SER A 37 -29.81 -1.29 34.90
C SER A 37 -29.06 -2.33 35.75
N ASN A 38 -27.92 -1.89 36.32
CA ASN A 38 -27.19 -2.49 37.43
C ASN A 38 -26.31 -3.73 37.15
N ILE A 39 -25.18 -3.55 36.45
CA ILE A 39 -24.02 -4.42 36.65
C ILE A 39 -23.22 -3.88 37.85
N LYS A 40 -23.30 -4.58 38.99
CA LYS A 40 -22.30 -4.53 40.06
C LYS A 40 -21.22 -5.56 39.72
N ILE A 41 -19.97 -5.11 39.64
CA ILE A 41 -18.81 -5.99 39.49
C ILE A 41 -18.16 -6.06 40.87
N ASP A 42 -18.26 -7.21 41.53
CA ASP A 42 -17.51 -7.49 42.75
C ASP A 42 -16.08 -7.89 42.36
N PHE A 43 -15.09 -7.10 42.78
CA PHE A 43 -13.68 -7.44 42.66
C PHE A 43 -13.20 -7.99 44.01
N ASP A 44 -12.73 -9.24 44.01
CA ASP A 44 -12.03 -9.81 45.15
C ASP A 44 -10.77 -8.99 45.45
N SER A 45 -10.79 -8.33 46.60
CA SER A 45 -9.72 -7.50 47.15
C SER A 45 -8.62 -8.40 47.71
N SER A 46 -7.51 -8.54 46.99
CA SER A 46 -6.22 -8.91 47.58
C SER A 46 -5.36 -7.66 47.77
N LYS A 47 -5.19 -7.25 49.02
CA LYS A 47 -4.23 -6.24 49.52
C LYS A 47 -2.81 -6.75 49.19
N GLU A 48 -1.82 -5.96 48.74
CA GLU A 48 -1.09 -4.84 49.40
C GLU A 48 0.12 -4.46 48.48
N PRO A 49 0.89 -3.39 48.71
CA PRO A 49 0.60 -1.97 48.55
C PRO A 49 1.32 -1.30 47.34
N GLU A 50 0.71 -0.21 46.88
CA GLU A 50 1.21 0.75 45.90
C GLU A 50 2.47 1.46 46.40
N LYS A 51 3.54 1.46 45.60
CA LYS A 51 4.77 2.22 45.86
C LYS A 51 4.93 3.27 44.77
N ASP A 52 4.62 4.51 45.13
CA ASP A 52 4.89 5.69 44.32
C ASP A 52 6.37 5.75 43.90
N ILE A 53 6.63 5.83 42.59
CA ILE A 53 7.94 6.21 42.06
C ILE A 53 7.71 7.30 40.99
N PRO A 54 8.39 8.45 41.11
CA PRO A 54 8.05 9.67 40.38
C PRO A 54 8.37 9.64 38.89
N LEU A 55 7.48 10.28 38.12
CA LEU A 55 7.64 10.64 36.71
C LEU A 55 8.94 11.46 36.54
N LYS A 56 9.98 10.87 35.95
CA LYS A 56 11.15 11.60 35.45
C LYS A 56 11.17 11.48 33.93
N ILE A 57 10.72 12.54 33.27
CA ILE A 57 10.89 12.75 31.83
C ILE A 57 12.39 13.00 31.59
N GLU A 58 13.09 12.01 31.05
CA GLU A 58 14.47 12.15 30.61
C GLU A 58 14.50 12.04 29.07
N LYS A 59 14.88 13.13 28.40
CA LYS A 59 15.12 13.19 26.95
C LYS A 59 16.12 12.09 26.55
N PRO A 60 15.95 11.40 25.40
CA PRO A 60 16.96 10.46 24.93
C PRO A 60 18.27 11.20 24.66
N LYS A 61 19.35 10.80 25.35
CA LYS A 61 20.73 11.18 25.04
C LYS A 61 21.22 10.33 23.87
N GLU A 62 21.92 10.99 22.95
CA GLU A 62 22.72 10.41 21.86
C GLU A 62 23.48 9.15 22.29
N PHE A 63 23.23 8.05 21.59
CA PHE A 63 24.01 6.84 21.74
C PHE A 63 25.33 7.00 20.97
N ASN A 64 26.40 7.30 21.70
CA ASN A 64 27.76 7.32 21.18
C ASN A 64 28.26 5.88 20.97
N THR A 65 28.45 5.50 19.72
CA THR A 65 29.06 4.24 19.29
C THR A 65 30.57 4.27 19.51
N LYS A 66 31.10 3.51 20.49
CA LYS A 66 32.50 3.01 20.47
C LYS A 66 32.61 1.66 21.20
N LYS A 67 32.86 0.59 20.44
CA LYS A 67 33.59 -0.58 20.93
C LYS A 67 34.65 -0.95 19.89
N HIS A 68 35.91 -0.86 20.32
CA HIS A 68 37.11 -1.25 19.58
C HIS A 68 37.20 -2.77 19.51
N THR A 69 37.51 -3.28 18.31
CA THR A 69 38.29 -4.52 18.11
C THR A 69 39.22 -4.28 16.93
N ASP A 70 40.53 -4.30 17.21
CA ASP A 70 41.61 -4.13 16.25
C ASP A 70 41.74 -5.36 15.34
N ILE A 71 41.71 -5.14 14.01
CA ILE A 71 42.23 -6.07 13.00
C ILE A 71 42.98 -5.24 11.93
N PRO A 72 44.16 -5.66 11.43
CA PRO A 72 45.06 -4.80 10.65
C PRO A 72 44.56 -4.47 9.24
N ARG A 73 44.71 -3.20 8.83
CA ARG A 73 44.47 -2.73 7.45
C ARG A 73 45.44 -3.38 6.45
N PRO A 74 44.96 -3.91 5.31
CA PRO A 74 45.78 -4.06 4.13
C PRO A 74 45.92 -2.74 3.37
N LYS A 75 47.09 -2.57 2.76
CA LYS A 75 47.64 -1.37 2.14
C LYS A 75 46.77 -0.82 0.98
N GLU A 76 46.60 0.50 0.99
CA GLU A 76 46.02 1.28 -0.12
C GLU A 76 46.78 1.06 -1.43
N LYS A 77 46.06 0.66 -2.49
CA LYS A 77 46.46 0.93 -3.87
C LYS A 77 45.74 2.19 -4.33
N LYS A 78 46.49 3.26 -4.61
CA LYS A 78 45.99 4.47 -5.29
C LYS A 78 45.35 4.09 -6.63
N SER A 79 44.03 4.21 -6.75
CA SER A 79 43.35 4.15 -8.04
C SER A 79 43.28 5.55 -8.66
N LYS A 80 43.53 5.60 -9.97
CA LYS A 80 43.42 6.81 -10.79
C LYS A 80 42.01 7.40 -10.62
N SER A 81 41.94 8.69 -10.31
CA SER A 81 40.71 9.38 -9.92
C SER A 81 39.62 9.36 -11.00
N ASN A 82 38.47 8.76 -10.70
CA ASN A 82 37.22 8.87 -11.46
C ASN A 82 36.52 10.25 -11.29
N SER A 83 37.23 11.23 -10.72
CA SER A 83 36.70 12.54 -10.33
C SER A 83 36.23 13.37 -11.52
N ILE A 84 36.87 13.24 -12.69
CA ILE A 84 36.47 14.01 -13.89
C ILE A 84 35.13 13.51 -14.42
N LEU A 85 34.92 12.19 -14.47
CA LEU A 85 33.65 11.61 -14.91
C LEU A 85 32.51 11.98 -13.94
N ALA A 86 32.79 11.96 -12.64
CA ALA A 86 31.83 12.39 -11.62
C ALA A 86 31.43 13.88 -11.75
N ILE A 87 32.39 14.76 -12.07
CA ILE A 87 32.11 16.19 -12.31
C ILE A 87 31.27 16.38 -13.58
N ILE A 88 31.54 15.63 -14.65
CA ILE A 88 30.75 15.69 -15.90
C ILE A 88 29.29 15.26 -15.63
N ILE A 89 29.09 14.18 -14.86
CA ILE A 89 27.75 13.70 -14.48
C ILE A 89 27.01 14.75 -13.62
N LEU A 90 27.71 15.39 -12.68
CA LEU A 90 27.14 16.45 -11.85
C LEU A 90 26.65 17.64 -12.68
N ILE A 91 27.45 18.06 -13.67
CA ILE A 91 27.09 19.16 -14.59
C ILE A 91 25.87 18.76 -15.45
N LEU A 92 25.82 17.53 -15.94
CA LEU A 92 24.68 17.03 -16.73
C LEU A 92 23.37 17.04 -15.94
N ILE A 93 23.40 16.59 -14.68
CA ILE A 93 22.25 16.64 -13.77
C ILE A 93 21.78 18.09 -13.57
N PHE A 94 22.72 19.02 -13.41
CA PHE A 94 22.41 20.43 -13.21
C PHE A 94 21.72 21.06 -14.42
N VAL A 95 22.14 20.70 -15.64
CA VAL A 95 21.49 21.14 -16.89
C VAL A 95 20.06 20.62 -17.00
N ILE A 96 19.83 19.35 -16.62
CA ILE A 96 18.48 18.75 -16.61
C ILE A 96 17.57 19.48 -15.62
N LEU A 97 18.08 19.80 -14.42
CA LEU A 97 17.31 20.56 -13.42
C LEU A 97 16.92 21.96 -13.91
N ILE A 98 17.82 22.66 -14.61
CA ILE A 98 17.53 23.96 -15.21
C ILE A 98 16.43 23.84 -16.27
N LEU A 99 16.47 22.80 -17.11
CA LEU A 99 15.45 22.53 -18.12
C LEU A 99 14.08 22.23 -17.50
N VAL A 100 14.03 21.39 -16.46
CA VAL A 100 12.80 21.07 -15.73
C VAL A 100 12.22 22.32 -15.06
N TYR A 101 13.08 23.15 -14.45
CA TYR A 101 12.68 24.43 -13.87
C TYR A 101 12.11 25.40 -14.93
N PHE A 102 12.73 25.45 -16.12
CA PHE A 102 12.24 26.30 -17.23
C PHE A 102 10.86 25.87 -17.74
N ILE A 103 10.62 24.56 -17.84
CA ILE A 103 9.29 23.99 -18.16
C ILE A 103 8.28 24.35 -17.06
N TYR A 104 8.67 24.20 -15.79
CA TYR A 104 7.81 24.52 -14.65
C TYR A 104 7.39 26.00 -14.63
N ILE A 105 8.31 26.94 -14.87
CA ILE A 105 7.99 28.37 -14.92
C ILE A 105 7.07 28.71 -16.11
N ASN A 106 7.33 28.16 -17.30
CA ASN A 106 6.46 28.41 -18.45
C ASN A 106 5.06 27.82 -18.26
N PHE A 107 4.96 26.60 -17.72
CA PHE A 107 3.69 25.96 -17.41
C PHE A 107 2.91 26.72 -16.32
N SER A 108 3.60 27.25 -15.32
CA SER A 108 2.96 28.04 -14.25
C SER A 108 2.51 29.42 -14.73
N ASN A 109 3.20 30.03 -15.69
CA ASN A 109 2.82 31.33 -16.27
C ASN A 109 1.61 31.24 -17.20
N GLU A 110 1.40 30.11 -17.89
CA GLU A 110 0.24 29.90 -18.76
C GLU A 110 -1.09 29.84 -17.99
N ASN A 111 -1.05 29.43 -16.71
CA ASN A 111 -2.24 29.28 -15.85
C ASN A 111 -2.67 30.57 -15.13
N ASN A 112 -1.89 31.66 -15.20
CA ASN A 112 -2.15 32.89 -14.43
C ASN A 112 -2.74 34.06 -15.24
N ASN A 113 -2.94 33.91 -16.55
CA ASN A 113 -3.53 34.95 -17.40
C ASN A 113 -4.91 34.54 -17.93
N SER A 114 -5.91 34.44 -17.05
CA SER A 114 -7.32 34.51 -17.47
C SER A 114 -8.00 35.72 -16.84
N VAL A 115 -7.83 36.90 -17.46
CA VAL A 115 -8.65 38.07 -17.16
C VAL A 115 -9.14 38.67 -18.49
N THR A 116 -10.41 38.40 -18.76
CA THR A 116 -11.42 39.18 -19.52
C THR A 116 -11.01 39.83 -20.84
N ASN A 117 -11.73 39.47 -21.92
CA ASN A 117 -12.69 40.37 -22.57
C ASN A 117 -13.49 39.60 -23.63
N ASN A 118 -14.81 39.55 -23.43
CA ASN A 118 -15.77 39.13 -24.44
C ASN A 118 -16.02 40.31 -25.38
N THR A 119 -15.74 40.15 -26.68
CA THR A 119 -16.32 41.01 -27.70
C THR A 119 -16.82 40.16 -28.85
N VAL A 120 -18.15 40.10 -28.96
CA VAL A 120 -18.89 39.62 -30.11
C VAL A 120 -18.70 40.60 -31.26
N THR A 121 -18.26 40.12 -32.42
CA THR A 121 -18.43 40.86 -33.69
C THR A 121 -18.80 39.87 -34.80
N GLN A 122 -19.92 40.18 -35.46
CA GLN A 122 -20.53 39.46 -36.57
C GLN A 122 -20.02 40.02 -37.92
N GLU A 123 -19.97 39.12 -38.91
CA GLU A 123 -19.92 39.34 -40.38
C GLU A 123 -18.59 39.78 -41.04
N VAL A 124 -18.12 39.01 -42.04
CA VAL A 124 -18.36 39.28 -43.48
C VAL A 124 -17.79 38.11 -44.31
N ILE A 125 -18.62 37.58 -45.21
CA ILE A 125 -18.33 36.52 -46.19
C ILE A 125 -17.35 37.02 -47.26
N LYS A 126 -16.25 36.29 -47.52
CA LYS A 126 -15.57 36.24 -48.84
C LYS A 126 -14.96 34.85 -49.10
N GLU A 127 -15.27 34.31 -50.29
CA GLU A 127 -14.91 32.97 -50.77
C GLU A 127 -13.47 32.82 -51.31
N LYS A 128 -12.91 31.62 -51.05
CA LYS A 128 -11.94 30.74 -51.80
C LYS A 128 -10.51 31.22 -52.10
N PRO A 129 -9.50 30.30 -52.26
CA PRO A 129 -9.62 28.87 -52.58
C PRO A 129 -8.86 27.86 -51.67
N ILE A 130 -9.41 26.64 -51.71
CA ILE A 130 -8.93 25.33 -51.26
C ILE A 130 -7.41 25.22 -51.06
N LYS A 131 -6.99 25.03 -49.79
CA LYS A 131 -5.72 24.37 -49.44
C LYS A 131 -6.06 23.13 -48.62
N LYS A 132 -5.39 22.03 -48.97
CA LYS A 132 -5.53 20.68 -48.41
C LYS A 132 -5.48 20.72 -46.88
N GLU A 133 -6.62 20.55 -46.22
CA GLU A 133 -6.66 20.28 -44.78
C GLU A 133 -6.12 18.87 -44.55
N ALA A 134 -4.95 18.80 -43.93
CA ALA A 134 -4.61 17.66 -43.10
C ALA A 134 -5.68 17.57 -42.03
N ILE A 135 -6.39 16.45 -41.98
CA ILE A 135 -7.29 16.07 -40.89
C ILE A 135 -6.45 16.16 -39.61
N LYS A 136 -6.58 17.26 -38.87
CA LYS A 136 -6.11 17.33 -37.49
C LYS A 136 -7.01 16.36 -36.73
N PRO A 137 -6.48 15.34 -36.04
CA PRO A 137 -7.30 14.62 -35.10
C PRO A 137 -7.82 15.66 -34.11
N VAL A 138 -9.15 15.77 -34.01
CA VAL A 138 -9.79 16.40 -32.86
C VAL A 138 -9.41 15.53 -31.67
N VAL A 139 -8.25 15.81 -31.08
CA VAL A 139 -7.94 15.38 -29.73
C VAL A 139 -8.92 16.17 -28.88
N LYS A 140 -10.01 15.51 -28.47
CA LYS A 140 -10.78 15.97 -27.33
C LYS A 140 -9.79 16.03 -26.18
N ASN A 141 -9.35 17.24 -25.84
CA ASN A 141 -8.69 17.50 -24.59
C ASN A 141 -9.75 17.33 -23.50
N GLU A 142 -10.05 16.08 -23.13
CA GLU A 142 -10.68 15.80 -21.86
C GLU A 142 -9.64 16.19 -20.80
N THR A 143 -9.82 17.38 -20.23
CA THR A 143 -8.96 17.91 -19.17
C THR A 143 -8.90 16.89 -18.03
N LYS A 144 -7.70 16.58 -17.51
CA LYS A 144 -7.49 15.61 -16.40
C LYS A 144 -8.46 15.78 -15.22
N GLU A 145 -8.93 17.01 -14.99
CA GLU A 145 -9.91 17.35 -13.95
C GLU A 145 -11.31 16.76 -14.21
N GLN A 146 -11.76 16.72 -15.47
CA GLN A 146 -13.01 16.07 -15.86
C GLN A 146 -12.90 14.54 -15.77
N TYR A 147 -11.71 14.00 -16.07
CA TYR A 147 -11.41 12.57 -15.91
C TYR A 147 -11.46 12.15 -14.42
N SER A 148 -10.84 12.92 -13.52
CA SER A 148 -10.84 12.63 -12.08
C SER A 148 -12.24 12.71 -11.46
N SER A 149 -13.00 13.77 -11.78
CA SER A 149 -14.34 13.97 -11.21
C SER A 149 -15.34 12.88 -11.61
N GLY A 150 -15.24 12.31 -12.82
CA GLY A 150 -16.08 11.19 -13.24
C GLY A 150 -15.89 9.93 -12.39
N TYR A 151 -14.63 9.55 -12.12
CA TYR A 151 -14.33 8.39 -11.28
C TYR A 151 -14.61 8.64 -9.81
N GLU A 152 -14.35 9.85 -9.30
CA GLU A 152 -14.69 10.23 -7.93
C GLU A 152 -16.18 10.08 -7.65
N ASN A 153 -17.04 10.52 -8.57
CA ASN A 153 -18.49 10.36 -8.44
C ASN A 153 -18.94 8.89 -8.51
N LYS A 154 -18.22 8.06 -9.29
CA LYS A 154 -18.57 6.65 -9.50
C LYS A 154 -18.12 5.75 -8.35
N PHE A 155 -16.89 5.91 -7.89
CA PHE A 155 -16.25 5.01 -6.94
C PHE A 155 -16.08 5.65 -5.57
N GLY A 156 -15.88 6.96 -5.51
CA GLY A 156 -15.43 7.65 -4.32
C GLY A 156 -13.92 7.83 -4.29
N ARG A 157 -13.41 8.48 -3.25
CA ARG A 157 -12.01 8.94 -3.16
C ARG A 157 -11.46 8.88 -1.75
N VAL A 158 -10.15 8.99 -1.62
CA VAL A 158 -9.51 9.18 -0.32
C VAL A 158 -9.68 10.61 0.18
N VAL A 159 -10.10 10.75 1.44
CA VAL A 159 -10.23 12.00 2.20
C VAL A 159 -9.72 11.73 3.61
N ASN A 160 -8.71 12.47 4.08
CA ASN A 160 -8.14 12.34 5.44
C ASN A 160 -7.79 10.88 5.81
N ASP A 161 -7.02 10.20 4.97
CA ASP A 161 -6.57 8.81 5.17
C ASP A 161 -7.73 7.80 5.32
N LYS A 162 -8.90 8.14 4.78
CA LYS A 162 -10.07 7.27 4.69
C LYS A 162 -10.61 7.28 3.28
N TYR A 163 -11.03 6.12 2.80
CA TYR A 163 -11.76 6.01 1.54
C TYR A 163 -13.24 6.33 1.76
N VAL A 164 -13.76 7.33 1.08
CA VAL A 164 -15.17 7.73 1.12
C VAL A 164 -15.83 7.26 -0.16
N GLY A 165 -16.63 6.20 -0.08
CA GLY A 165 -17.26 5.56 -1.22
C GLY A 165 -17.85 4.20 -0.82
N GLY A 166 -18.05 3.34 -1.82
CA GLY A 166 -18.34 1.91 -1.59
C GLY A 166 -17.10 1.13 -1.15
N SER A 167 -17.16 -0.20 -1.24
CA SER A 167 -16.00 -1.05 -0.96
C SER A 167 -14.94 -0.89 -2.05
N LEU A 168 -13.80 -0.28 -1.71
CA LEU A 168 -12.62 -0.14 -2.57
C LEU A 168 -12.13 -1.51 -3.06
N ILE A 169 -12.06 -2.52 -2.17
CA ILE A 169 -11.63 -3.88 -2.52
C ILE A 169 -12.58 -4.50 -3.55
N GLN A 170 -13.90 -4.37 -3.39
CA GLN A 170 -14.84 -4.87 -4.40
C GLN A 170 -14.76 -4.06 -5.70
N PHE A 171 -14.54 -2.75 -5.64
CA PHE A 171 -14.35 -1.96 -6.86
C PHE A 171 -13.10 -2.39 -7.60
N ILE A 172 -11.96 -2.61 -6.94
CA ILE A 172 -10.73 -3.10 -7.57
C ILE A 172 -10.99 -4.43 -8.28
N LYS A 173 -11.69 -5.36 -7.62
CA LYS A 173 -12.03 -6.67 -8.19
C LYS A 173 -12.91 -6.57 -9.44
N ASN A 174 -13.82 -5.61 -9.47
CA ASN A 174 -14.86 -5.48 -10.50
C ASN A 174 -14.53 -4.39 -11.54
N ALA A 175 -13.31 -3.84 -11.52
CA ALA A 175 -12.88 -2.83 -12.49
C ALA A 175 -12.84 -3.46 -13.89
N ASN A 176 -13.55 -2.85 -14.84
CA ASN A 176 -13.76 -3.43 -16.18
C ASN A 176 -12.97 -2.69 -17.27
N SER A 177 -12.21 -1.67 -16.91
CA SER A 177 -11.31 -0.97 -17.82
C SER A 177 -10.00 -0.60 -17.13
N GLU A 178 -8.96 -0.38 -17.93
CA GLU A 178 -7.64 0.05 -17.45
C GLU A 178 -7.74 1.35 -16.64
N GLY A 179 -8.51 2.34 -17.11
CA GLY A 179 -8.68 3.62 -16.40
C GLY A 179 -9.39 3.48 -15.05
N GLU A 180 -10.40 2.60 -14.93
CA GLU A 180 -11.04 2.32 -13.65
C GLU A 180 -10.06 1.67 -12.67
N TYR A 181 -9.33 0.67 -13.15
CA TYR A 181 -8.36 -0.06 -12.35
C TYR A 181 -7.23 0.86 -11.87
N GLU A 182 -6.67 1.68 -12.76
CA GLU A 182 -5.64 2.67 -12.42
C GLU A 182 -6.13 3.70 -11.39
N TYR A 183 -7.36 4.22 -11.58
CA TYR A 183 -7.94 5.16 -10.62
C TYR A 183 -8.05 4.53 -9.22
N LEU A 184 -8.60 3.32 -9.12
CA LEU A 184 -8.80 2.61 -7.86
C LEU A 184 -7.46 2.22 -7.22
N LYS A 185 -6.49 1.81 -8.03
CA LYS A 185 -5.11 1.55 -7.59
C LYS A 185 -4.46 2.81 -7.00
N ASN A 186 -4.69 3.98 -7.59
CA ASN A 186 -4.23 5.25 -7.04
C ASN A 186 -4.91 5.61 -5.71
N GLN A 187 -6.18 5.24 -5.52
CA GLN A 187 -6.84 5.40 -4.22
C GLN A 187 -6.23 4.46 -3.16
N PHE A 188 -5.89 3.22 -3.54
CA PHE A 188 -5.17 2.31 -2.65
C PHE A 188 -3.80 2.86 -2.24
N TYR A 189 -3.01 3.39 -3.18
CA TYR A 189 -1.68 3.92 -2.85
C TYR A 189 -1.72 5.13 -1.91
N GLN A 190 -2.71 6.01 -2.04
CA GLN A 190 -2.91 7.09 -1.07
C GLN A 190 -3.14 6.59 0.36
N LEU A 191 -3.73 5.39 0.52
CA LEU A 191 -3.92 4.78 1.84
C LEU A 191 -2.69 4.00 2.30
N LEU A 192 -1.90 3.45 1.37
CA LEU A 192 -0.73 2.60 1.64
C LEU A 192 0.29 3.28 2.55
N ASP A 193 0.50 4.58 2.38
CA ASP A 193 1.46 5.36 3.17
C ASP A 193 1.13 5.39 4.67
N THR A 194 -0.12 5.13 5.03
CA THR A 194 -0.59 5.10 6.42
C THR A 194 -0.83 3.69 6.95
N MET A 195 -0.65 2.67 6.11
CA MET A 195 -0.85 1.28 6.51
C MET A 195 0.36 0.72 7.25
N TYR A 196 0.08 0.01 8.33
CA TYR A 196 1.09 -0.63 9.18
C TYR A 196 0.59 -1.98 9.71
N VAL A 197 1.53 -2.82 10.15
CA VAL A 197 1.30 -4.00 10.99
C VAL A 197 1.69 -3.67 12.43
N THR A 198 0.96 -4.19 13.43
CA THR A 198 1.21 -3.98 14.86
C THR A 198 1.53 -5.27 15.58
N GLU A 199 2.67 -5.32 16.26
CA GLU A 199 3.05 -6.47 17.11
C GLU A 199 2.30 -6.42 18.43
N ASP A 200 2.28 -5.22 18.99
CA ASP A 200 1.65 -4.91 20.25
C ASP A 200 1.02 -3.50 20.17
N LYS A 201 0.77 -2.87 21.31
CA LYS A 201 0.13 -1.55 21.37
C LYS A 201 1.03 -0.37 21.00
N ILE A 202 2.35 -0.59 20.90
CA ILE A 202 3.37 0.46 20.72
C ILE A 202 4.29 0.18 19.52
N THR A 203 4.51 -1.08 19.18
CA THR A 203 5.42 -1.53 18.13
C THR A 203 4.66 -1.75 16.84
N TYR A 204 5.00 -0.97 15.81
CA TYR A 204 4.39 -1.06 14.49
C TYR A 204 5.40 -0.84 13.38
N TYR A 205 5.11 -1.39 12.21
CA TYR A 205 5.95 -1.29 11.00
C TYR A 205 5.09 -0.89 9.82
N TYR A 206 5.45 0.20 9.14
CA TYR A 206 4.75 0.60 7.92
C TYR A 206 5.00 -0.39 6.79
N LEU A 207 3.97 -0.60 5.96
CA LEU A 207 4.08 -1.50 4.81
C LEU A 207 5.17 -1.02 3.83
N THR A 208 5.30 0.29 3.63
CA THR A 208 6.33 0.92 2.79
C THR A 208 7.74 0.66 3.32
N ASP A 209 7.93 0.69 4.63
CA ASP A 209 9.21 0.36 5.28
C ASP A 209 9.53 -1.13 5.13
N ILE A 210 8.54 -2.01 5.31
CA ILE A 210 8.70 -3.46 5.10
C ILE A 210 9.14 -3.74 3.66
N ILE A 211 8.46 -3.14 2.67
CA ILE A 211 8.79 -3.30 1.24
C ILE A 211 10.21 -2.79 0.97
N SER A 212 10.56 -1.61 1.50
CA SER A 212 11.86 -0.98 1.27
C SER A 212 13.02 -1.76 1.90
N ASN A 213 12.83 -2.28 3.12
CA ASN A 213 13.85 -3.11 3.78
C ASN A 213 14.00 -4.46 3.10
N LEU A 214 12.91 -5.07 2.62
CA LEU A 214 12.99 -6.28 1.82
C LEU A 214 13.74 -6.04 0.50
N ALA A 215 13.48 -4.90 -0.16
CA ALA A 215 14.18 -4.53 -1.40
C ALA A 215 15.70 -4.48 -1.24
N ASN A 216 16.20 -4.03 -0.07
CA ASN A 216 17.63 -3.99 0.24
C ASN A 216 18.25 -5.39 0.45
N LYS A 217 17.45 -6.38 0.83
CA LYS A 217 17.87 -7.79 1.02
C LYS A 217 17.66 -8.65 -0.22
N ALA A 218 16.75 -8.25 -1.10
CA ALA A 218 16.40 -8.98 -2.29
C ALA A 218 17.54 -8.94 -3.31
N ASP A 219 17.98 -10.11 -3.76
CA ASP A 219 18.84 -10.24 -4.93
C ASP A 219 17.96 -10.15 -6.19
N THR A 220 17.81 -8.94 -6.74
CA THR A 220 16.91 -8.65 -7.88
C THR A 220 17.65 -7.89 -8.97
N ASN A 221 17.36 -8.21 -10.23
CA ASN A 221 17.90 -7.51 -11.41
C ASN A 221 16.81 -7.15 -12.45
N ILE A 222 15.55 -7.48 -12.16
CA ILE A 222 14.39 -7.10 -12.94
C ILE A 222 13.58 -6.06 -12.16
N LEU A 223 12.80 -5.26 -12.88
CA LEU A 223 11.90 -4.29 -12.29
C LEU A 223 10.94 -4.98 -11.29
N VAL A 224 10.74 -4.32 -10.15
CA VAL A 224 9.76 -4.72 -9.13
C VAL A 224 8.39 -4.90 -9.77
N GLN A 225 7.70 -5.97 -9.41
CA GLN A 225 6.35 -6.27 -9.89
C GLN A 225 5.37 -6.19 -8.73
N GLU A 226 4.21 -5.60 -8.98
CA GLU A 226 3.15 -5.45 -8.00
C GLU A 226 1.88 -6.15 -8.48
N ASP A 227 1.25 -6.90 -7.60
CA ASP A 227 0.02 -7.64 -7.88
C ASP A 227 -1.07 -7.34 -6.83
N PHE A 228 -2.31 -7.25 -7.31
CA PHE A 228 -3.51 -7.04 -6.51
C PHE A 228 -4.47 -8.20 -6.74
N THR A 229 -4.46 -9.16 -5.82
CA THR A 229 -5.37 -10.31 -5.89
C THR A 229 -6.49 -10.17 -4.87
N VAL A 230 -7.75 -10.12 -5.30
CA VAL A 230 -8.91 -10.06 -4.39
C VAL A 230 -9.55 -11.44 -4.20
N LYS A 231 -9.69 -11.90 -2.95
CA LYS A 231 -10.45 -13.11 -2.61
C LYS A 231 -11.48 -12.80 -1.53
N GLY A 232 -12.76 -12.92 -1.88
CA GLY A 232 -13.85 -12.54 -0.99
C GLY A 232 -13.78 -11.04 -0.64
N LYS A 233 -13.65 -10.74 0.66
CA LYS A 233 -13.52 -9.37 1.20
C LYS A 233 -12.07 -8.95 1.49
N LYS A 234 -11.09 -9.77 1.10
CA LYS A 234 -9.67 -9.54 1.37
C LYS A 234 -8.95 -9.20 0.07
N LEU A 235 -8.04 -8.23 0.17
CA LEU A 235 -7.08 -7.88 -0.87
C LEU A 235 -5.71 -8.42 -0.48
N TYR A 236 -5.05 -9.12 -1.39
CA TYR A 236 -3.68 -9.55 -1.27
C TYR A 236 -2.83 -8.63 -2.14
N TYR A 237 -2.09 -7.73 -1.50
CA TYR A 237 -1.13 -6.85 -2.17
C TYR A 237 0.25 -7.52 -2.10
N THR A 238 0.79 -7.89 -3.27
CA THR A 238 2.08 -8.58 -3.37
C THR A 238 3.07 -7.69 -4.10
N VAL A 239 4.26 -7.54 -3.53
CA VAL A 239 5.41 -6.88 -4.14
C VAL A 239 6.51 -7.91 -4.34
N SER A 240 6.87 -8.13 -5.59
CA SER A 240 7.80 -9.16 -6.04
C SER A 240 9.09 -8.51 -6.54
N PHE A 241 10.22 -9.14 -6.20
CA PHE A 241 11.57 -8.73 -6.59
C PHE A 241 12.20 -9.84 -7.46
N PRO A 242 11.91 -9.88 -8.77
CA PRO A 242 12.30 -10.97 -9.63
C PRO A 242 13.79 -10.95 -9.94
N LYS A 243 14.38 -12.14 -9.98
CA LYS A 243 15.76 -12.34 -10.39
C LYS A 243 15.83 -13.24 -11.60
N ASP A 244 16.43 -12.70 -12.66
CA ASP A 244 16.54 -13.35 -13.95
C ASP A 244 15.15 -13.77 -14.50
N TYR A 245 15.09 -14.27 -15.73
CA TYR A 245 13.84 -14.77 -16.30
C TYR A 245 13.50 -16.19 -15.78
N THR A 246 13.66 -16.41 -14.49
CA THR A 246 13.40 -17.70 -13.83
C THR A 246 11.92 -17.81 -13.45
N ALA A 247 11.40 -19.04 -13.41
CA ALA A 247 9.98 -19.28 -13.10
C ALA A 247 9.60 -18.91 -11.66
N ASN A 248 10.57 -18.86 -10.75
CA ASN A 248 10.34 -18.57 -9.33
C ASN A 248 10.93 -17.21 -8.97
N THR A 249 10.08 -16.29 -8.51
CA THR A 249 10.54 -15.03 -7.92
C THR A 249 11.13 -15.32 -6.53
N PRO A 250 12.44 -15.13 -6.32
CA PRO A 250 13.10 -15.58 -5.09
C PRO A 250 12.74 -14.73 -3.87
N SER A 251 12.40 -13.45 -4.07
CA SER A 251 12.07 -12.53 -3.00
C SER A 251 10.75 -11.82 -3.27
N TRP A 252 9.84 -11.82 -2.30
CA TRP A 252 8.54 -11.16 -2.40
C TRP A 252 7.99 -10.88 -1.01
N VAL A 253 7.10 -9.90 -0.89
CA VAL A 253 6.28 -9.67 0.30
C VAL A 253 4.82 -9.60 -0.11
N LYS A 254 3.94 -10.18 0.69
CA LYS A 254 2.51 -10.20 0.49
C LYS A 254 1.79 -9.79 1.76
N PHE A 255 0.92 -8.81 1.63
CA PHE A 255 0.08 -8.29 2.70
C PHE A 255 -1.36 -8.73 2.48
N GLU A 256 -1.96 -9.34 3.50
CA GLU A 256 -3.40 -9.57 3.54
C GLU A 256 -4.09 -8.34 4.14
N ILE A 257 -4.90 -7.67 3.33
CA ILE A 257 -5.53 -6.39 3.65
C ILE A 257 -7.06 -6.55 3.65
N PHE A 258 -7.72 -5.90 4.59
CA PHE A 258 -9.17 -5.84 4.69
C PHE A 258 -9.66 -4.41 4.98
N GLU A 259 -10.94 -4.18 4.69
CA GLU A 259 -11.60 -2.91 4.96
C GLU A 259 -12.19 -2.87 6.36
N ARG A 260 -12.01 -1.75 7.04
CA ARG A 260 -12.67 -1.44 8.31
C ARG A 260 -13.48 -0.15 8.18
N GLU A 261 -14.74 -0.22 8.55
CA GLU A 261 -15.67 0.91 8.48
C GLU A 261 -15.56 1.84 9.68
N PHE A 262 -15.56 3.14 9.40
CA PHE A 262 -15.62 4.25 10.34
C PHE A 262 -16.72 5.22 9.91
N LYS A 263 -17.10 6.14 10.80
CA LYS A 263 -18.15 7.14 10.52
C LYS A 263 -17.83 8.04 9.34
N ASP A 264 -16.54 8.27 9.09
CA ASP A 264 -15.99 9.19 8.10
C ASP A 264 -15.40 8.47 6.87
N GLY A 265 -15.51 7.14 6.78
CA GLY A 265 -15.08 6.36 5.62
C GLY A 265 -14.48 5.00 5.99
N LEU A 266 -13.89 4.35 5.00
CA LEU A 266 -13.22 3.06 5.15
C LEU A 266 -11.72 3.25 5.35
N ALA A 267 -11.13 2.48 6.26
CA ALA A 267 -9.69 2.38 6.37
C ALA A 267 -9.24 0.98 5.99
N LEU A 268 -8.09 0.88 5.31
CA LEU A 268 -7.45 -0.40 5.04
C LEU A 268 -6.61 -0.83 6.25
N ARG A 269 -6.67 -2.12 6.58
CA ARG A 269 -5.94 -2.72 7.70
C ARG A 269 -5.28 -4.01 7.24
N THR A 270 -4.08 -4.24 7.75
CA THR A 270 -3.31 -5.45 7.44
C THR A 270 -3.56 -6.50 8.51
N ALA A 271 -3.95 -7.70 8.11
CA ALA A 271 -4.17 -8.85 9.00
C ALA A 271 -2.91 -9.71 9.13
N HIS A 272 -2.31 -10.04 7.99
CA HIS A 272 -1.17 -10.95 7.90
C HIS A 272 -0.15 -10.41 6.92
N VAL A 273 1.11 -10.68 7.21
CA VAL A 273 2.24 -10.43 6.31
C VAL A 273 2.95 -11.76 6.05
N SER A 274 3.40 -11.98 4.84
CA SER A 274 4.25 -13.12 4.49
C SER A 274 5.30 -12.64 3.51
N CYS A 275 6.49 -13.23 3.56
CA CYS A 275 7.53 -12.90 2.61
C CYS A 275 8.33 -14.13 2.22
N ALA A 276 9.03 -14.03 1.10
CA ALA A 276 10.19 -14.85 0.82
C ALA A 276 11.42 -13.94 0.68
N ILE A 277 12.55 -14.40 1.19
CA ILE A 277 13.85 -13.77 1.02
C ILE A 277 14.79 -14.81 0.42
N ASN A 278 15.16 -14.62 -0.84
CA ASN A 278 16.07 -15.49 -1.58
C ASN A 278 15.65 -16.97 -1.54
N GLY A 279 14.34 -17.24 -1.62
CA GLY A 279 13.74 -18.57 -1.64
C GLY A 279 13.32 -19.14 -0.28
N VAL A 280 13.61 -18.45 0.82
CA VAL A 280 13.17 -18.86 2.17
C VAL A 280 11.90 -18.11 2.55
N GLU A 281 10.83 -18.83 2.89
CA GLU A 281 9.53 -18.26 3.24
C GLU A 281 9.34 -18.04 4.74
N TYR A 282 8.70 -16.92 5.09
CA TYR A 282 8.36 -16.52 6.45
C TYR A 282 6.92 -16.03 6.53
N LYS A 283 6.31 -16.09 7.72
CA LYS A 283 4.93 -15.69 7.97
C LYS A 283 4.82 -14.83 9.22
N ASP A 284 3.88 -13.89 9.19
CA ASP A 284 3.55 -12.98 10.28
C ASP A 284 4.80 -12.29 10.87
N TRP A 285 5.03 -12.40 12.18
CA TRP A 285 6.16 -11.74 12.84
C TRP A 285 7.52 -12.26 12.37
N ASP A 286 7.63 -13.55 12.06
CA ASP A 286 8.88 -14.08 11.50
C ASP A 286 9.23 -13.41 10.16
N ALA A 287 8.21 -13.02 9.38
CA ALA A 287 8.42 -12.30 8.13
C ALA A 287 8.91 -10.86 8.38
N VAL A 288 8.37 -10.18 9.40
CA VAL A 288 8.83 -8.83 9.76
C VAL A 288 10.26 -8.90 10.29
N TYR A 289 10.56 -9.79 11.23
CA TYR A 289 11.91 -9.90 11.79
C TYR A 289 12.94 -10.27 10.73
N ALA A 290 12.67 -11.24 9.86
CA ALA A 290 13.59 -11.60 8.77
C ALA A 290 13.92 -10.42 7.82
N ILE A 291 13.00 -9.45 7.71
CA ILE A 291 13.17 -8.24 6.90
C ILE A 291 13.97 -7.14 7.63
N PHE A 292 13.94 -7.08 8.96
CA PHE A 292 14.58 -6.01 9.73
C PHE A 292 15.87 -6.43 10.46
N GLU A 293 16.08 -7.71 10.73
CA GLU A 293 17.32 -8.28 11.32
C GLU A 293 18.39 -8.55 10.27
#